data_AF-A0A838L323-F1
#
_entry.id   AF-A0A838L323-F1
#
_cell.length_a   1.000
_cell.length_b   1.000
_cell.length_c   1.000
_cell.angle_alpha   90.00
_cell.angle_beta   90.00
_cell.angle_gamma   90.00
#
_symmetry.space_group_name_H-M   'P 1'
#
loop_
_entity.id
_entity.type
_entity.pdbx_description
1 polymer ?
#
loop_
_entity_poly.entity_id
_entity_poly.type
_entity_poly.pdbx_seq_one_letter_code
_entity_poly.pdbx_strand_id
1 'polypeptide(L)'
;MTVLERTGRTGTPALALLAFGAPICVILSLSVHVVMLQILHIPYPAMTTNPGRIAMLYPFSQVLGAVLLTGMLAANRPHWAAARLWVVLGTLFSALNGVVRGALMEGVTTTGYIARAASLAEQLAINFALAGAVVALTRQMRRPALQAIAAVALTALLIFAIQPLIHTVFAPLRDWASAYARPEAYRMPYGPNVLVPSYVSFLETVSACLAVAFLAGRNGPLLRSLARHAGIILLVRGSLIAMFVFGPLSGATAAAGLLSMSQFFLQDFVLVFTTFGLACLAMRAA
;
A
#
# COMPACT_ATOMS: atom_id res chain seq x y z
N MET A 1 28.18 2.85 9.66
CA MET A 1 28.39 4.11 10.41
C MET A 1 27.58 5.20 9.73
N THR A 2 26.39 5.50 10.28
CA THR A 2 25.38 6.37 9.68
C THR A 2 25.58 7.82 10.10
N VAL A 3 25.38 8.73 9.15
CA VAL A 3 25.41 10.20 9.27
C VAL A 3 24.52 10.75 10.41
N LEU A 4 23.59 9.96 10.94
CA LEU A 4 22.71 10.34 12.05
C LEU A 4 23.37 10.37 13.44
N GLU A 5 24.57 9.81 13.61
CA GLU A 5 25.25 9.81 14.92
C GLU A 5 26.14 11.04 15.16
N ARG A 6 26.24 11.97 14.19
CA ARG A 6 27.24 13.04 14.23
C ARG A 6 26.73 14.48 14.31
N THR A 7 25.44 14.71 14.48
CA THR A 7 24.91 16.08 14.52
C THR A 7 24.07 16.34 15.77
N GLY A 8 24.73 16.92 16.79
CA GLY A 8 24.08 17.74 17.81
C GLY A 8 23.55 19.07 17.25
N ARG A 9 22.92 19.03 16.06
CA ARG A 9 22.19 20.14 15.44
C ARG A 9 20.71 19.84 15.57
N THR A 10 19.98 20.77 16.14
CA THR A 10 18.52 20.70 16.36
C THR A 10 17.82 20.27 15.07
N GLY A 11 17.25 19.06 15.04
CA GLY A 11 16.51 18.48 13.89
C GLY A 11 15.18 19.17 13.55
N THR A 12 15.02 20.44 13.96
CA THR A 12 13.82 21.25 13.78
C THR A 12 13.46 21.54 12.31
N PRO A 13 14.37 21.81 11.36
CA PRO A 13 13.97 22.15 9.99
C PRO A 13 13.46 20.92 9.21
N ALA A 14 14.07 19.74 9.40
CA ALA A 14 13.62 18.51 8.77
C ALA A 14 12.25 18.04 9.34
N LEU A 15 12.05 18.19 10.65
CA LEU A 15 10.79 17.84 11.30
C LEU A 15 9.65 18.78 10.87
N ALA A 16 9.91 20.09 10.79
CA ALA A 16 8.94 21.06 10.29
C ALA A 16 8.57 20.75 8.82
N LEU A 17 9.56 20.47 7.98
CA LEU A 17 9.32 20.11 6.58
C LEU A 17 8.45 18.86 6.45
N LEU A 18 8.66 17.84 7.28
CA LEU A 18 7.82 16.64 7.29
C LEU A 18 6.41 16.92 7.82
N ALA A 19 6.29 17.71 8.89
CA ALA A 19 5.00 18.07 9.50
C ALA A 19 4.08 18.81 8.52
N PHE A 20 4.62 19.71 7.70
CA PHE A 20 3.84 20.44 6.70
C PHE A 20 3.77 19.73 5.35
N GLY A 21 4.84 19.04 4.95
CA GLY A 21 4.92 18.35 3.67
C GLY A 21 4.02 17.13 3.57
N ALA A 22 3.89 16.33 4.64
CA ALA A 22 3.06 15.13 4.61
C ALA A 22 1.56 15.44 4.36
N PRO A 23 0.94 16.44 5.02
CA PRO A 23 -0.41 16.91 4.66
C PRO A 23 -0.53 17.37 3.20
N ILE A 24 0.48 18.04 2.64
CA ILE A 24 0.48 18.44 1.23
C ILE A 24 0.50 17.19 0.32
N CYS A 25 1.30 16.17 0.63
CA CYS A 25 1.30 14.91 -0.10
C CYS A 25 -0.08 14.23 -0.07
N VAL A 26 -0.74 14.21 1.10
CA VAL A 26 -2.12 13.70 1.25
C VAL A 26 -3.05 14.46 0.32
N ILE A 27 -3.05 15.79 0.39
CA ILE A 27 -3.96 16.63 -0.38
C ILE A 27 -3.75 16.41 -1.87
N LEU A 28 -2.52 16.51 -2.34
CA LEU A 28 -2.22 16.39 -3.78
C LEU A 28 -2.57 15.01 -4.32
N SER A 29 -2.24 13.94 -3.60
CA SER A 29 -2.49 12.58 -4.06
C SER A 29 -3.98 12.24 -4.02
N LEU A 30 -4.64 12.38 -2.85
CA LEU A 30 -6.03 11.95 -2.69
C LEU A 30 -7.01 12.81 -3.50
N SER A 31 -6.69 14.10 -3.72
CA SER A 31 -7.54 14.96 -4.55
C SER A 31 -7.62 14.50 -5.99
N VAL A 32 -6.62 13.80 -6.53
CA VAL A 32 -6.72 13.19 -7.87
C VAL A 32 -7.90 12.22 -7.92
N HIS A 33 -7.97 11.31 -6.95
CA HIS A 33 -9.06 10.34 -6.85
C HIS A 33 -10.41 11.03 -6.64
N VAL A 34 -10.48 12.00 -5.71
CA VAL A 34 -11.72 12.74 -5.41
C VAL A 34 -12.23 13.53 -6.61
N VAL A 35 -11.35 14.26 -7.31
CA VAL A 35 -11.72 15.04 -8.51
C VAL A 35 -12.21 14.12 -9.62
N MET A 36 -11.50 13.02 -9.88
CA MET A 36 -11.90 12.07 -10.91
C MET A 36 -13.26 11.42 -10.60
N LEU A 37 -13.49 11.05 -9.34
CA LEU A 37 -14.72 10.38 -8.92
C LEU A 37 -15.92 11.34 -8.84
N GLN A 38 -15.76 12.50 -8.20
CA GLN A 38 -16.88 13.40 -7.86
C GLN A 38 -17.09 14.55 -8.84
N ILE A 39 -16.04 15.02 -9.53
CA ILE A 39 -16.14 16.16 -10.45
C ILE A 39 -16.22 15.67 -11.90
N LEU A 40 -15.31 14.76 -12.27
CA LEU A 40 -15.29 14.17 -13.62
C LEU A 40 -16.28 13.02 -13.78
N HIS A 41 -16.95 12.62 -12.69
CA HIS A 41 -17.96 11.54 -12.67
C HIS A 41 -17.44 10.22 -13.27
N ILE A 42 -16.14 9.95 -13.14
CA ILE A 42 -15.56 8.71 -13.62
C ILE A 42 -16.01 7.61 -12.64
N PRO A 43 -16.74 6.58 -13.12
CA PRO A 43 -17.31 5.58 -12.23
C PRO A 43 -16.21 4.80 -11.51
N TYR A 44 -16.50 4.36 -10.29
CA TYR A 44 -15.64 3.43 -9.55
C TYR A 44 -15.56 2.10 -10.30
N PRO A 45 -14.41 1.40 -10.32
CA PRO A 45 -14.28 0.19 -11.11
C PRO A 45 -15.17 -0.91 -10.55
N ALA A 46 -16.17 -1.31 -11.33
CA ALA A 46 -16.92 -2.53 -11.11
C ALA A 46 -16.32 -3.64 -11.98
N MET A 47 -15.88 -4.72 -11.35
CA MET A 47 -15.51 -5.92 -12.10
C MET A 47 -16.78 -6.55 -12.66
N THR A 48 -17.07 -6.28 -13.93
CA THR A 48 -18.20 -6.83 -14.68
C THR A 48 -17.91 -8.25 -15.17
N THR A 49 -16.63 -8.60 -15.32
CA THR A 49 -16.17 -9.88 -15.86
C THR A 49 -15.31 -10.59 -14.82
N ASN A 50 -15.47 -11.90 -14.65
CA ASN A 50 -14.59 -12.69 -13.79
C ASN A 50 -13.19 -12.76 -14.44
N PRO A 51 -12.14 -12.16 -13.83
CA PRO A 51 -10.81 -12.14 -14.41
C PRO A 51 -10.12 -13.52 -14.42
N GLY A 52 -10.72 -14.55 -13.83
CA GLY A 52 -10.22 -15.92 -13.87
C GLY A 52 -8.77 -16.02 -13.38
N ARG A 53 -7.91 -16.68 -14.16
CA ARG A 53 -6.48 -16.85 -13.82
C ARG A 53 -5.67 -15.55 -13.92
N ILE A 54 -6.14 -14.57 -14.69
CA ILE A 54 -5.46 -13.27 -14.84
C ILE A 54 -5.52 -12.49 -13.53
N ALA A 55 -6.54 -12.76 -12.69
CA ALA A 55 -6.67 -12.21 -11.34
C ALA A 55 -5.41 -12.43 -10.48
N MET A 56 -4.67 -13.51 -10.73
CA MET A 56 -3.47 -13.89 -9.97
C MET A 56 -2.29 -12.93 -10.19
N LEU A 57 -2.33 -12.11 -11.24
CA LEU A 57 -1.28 -11.12 -11.50
C LEU A 57 -1.25 -10.00 -10.44
N TYR A 58 -2.40 -9.69 -9.83
CA TYR A 58 -2.47 -8.69 -8.78
C TYR A 58 -1.74 -9.11 -7.50
N PRO A 59 -2.10 -10.24 -6.84
CA PRO A 59 -1.33 -10.71 -5.68
C PRO A 59 0.11 -11.02 -6.05
N PHE A 60 0.40 -11.48 -7.29
CA PHE A 60 1.77 -11.63 -7.76
C PHE A 60 2.56 -10.32 -7.71
N SER A 61 1.98 -9.23 -8.20
CA SER A 61 2.63 -7.92 -8.17
C SER A 61 2.91 -7.44 -6.74
N GLN A 62 1.98 -7.67 -5.82
CA GLN A 62 2.14 -7.30 -4.42
C GLN A 62 3.25 -8.13 -3.75
N VAL A 63 3.29 -9.45 -3.99
CA VAL A 63 4.35 -10.33 -3.48
C VAL A 63 5.71 -9.93 -4.04
N LEU A 64 5.80 -9.66 -5.35
CA LEU A 64 7.02 -9.18 -5.97
C LEU A 64 7.47 -7.83 -5.38
N GLY A 65 6.54 -6.91 -5.19
CA GLY A 65 6.78 -5.63 -4.52
C GLY A 65 7.32 -5.82 -3.10
N ALA A 66 6.74 -6.74 -2.32
CA ALA A 66 7.21 -7.08 -0.98
C ALA A 66 8.61 -7.69 -0.98
N VAL A 67 8.92 -8.59 -1.93
CA VAL A 67 10.26 -9.17 -2.11
C VAL A 67 11.29 -8.09 -2.41
N LEU A 68 11.00 -7.19 -3.35
CA LEU A 68 11.90 -6.09 -3.72
C LEU A 68 12.10 -5.10 -2.56
N LEU A 69 11.02 -4.77 -1.84
CA LEU A 69 11.09 -3.93 -0.64
C LEU A 69 11.98 -4.57 0.42
N THR A 70 11.81 -5.87 0.67
CA THR A 70 12.59 -6.61 1.67
C THR A 70 14.05 -6.70 1.30
N GLY A 71 14.36 -7.01 0.04
CA GLY A 71 15.74 -7.04 -0.47
C GLY A 71 16.42 -5.68 -0.34
N MET A 72 15.70 -4.60 -0.63
CA MET A 72 16.19 -3.24 -0.44
C MET A 72 16.45 -2.90 1.04
N LEU A 73 15.50 -3.23 1.93
CA LEU A 73 15.65 -3.00 3.36
C LEU A 73 16.83 -3.81 3.94
N ALA A 74 16.93 -5.09 3.58
CA ALA A 74 18.02 -5.96 4.00
C ALA A 74 19.39 -5.47 3.50
N ALA A 75 19.48 -4.96 2.27
CA ALA A 75 20.72 -4.41 1.72
C ALA A 75 21.16 -3.13 2.45
N ASN A 76 20.21 -2.24 2.77
CA ASN A 76 20.53 -0.99 3.46
C ASN A 76 20.68 -1.14 4.98
N ARG A 77 20.10 -2.19 5.56
CA ARG A 77 20.09 -2.46 7.00
C ARG A 77 20.49 -3.92 7.29
N PRO A 78 21.71 -4.35 6.91
CA PRO A 78 22.12 -5.75 7.01
C PRO A 78 22.14 -6.29 8.44
N HIS A 79 22.27 -5.41 9.43
CA HIS A 79 22.32 -5.76 10.85
C HIS A 79 20.93 -6.02 11.46
N TRP A 80 19.85 -5.77 10.73
CA TRP A 80 18.50 -5.98 11.27
C TRP A 80 18.20 -7.47 11.39
N ALA A 81 17.74 -7.87 12.59
CA ALA A 81 17.23 -9.21 12.84
C ALA A 81 16.01 -9.51 11.97
N ALA A 82 15.78 -10.80 11.66
CA ALA A 82 14.64 -11.24 10.86
C ALA A 82 13.30 -10.78 11.45
N ALA A 83 13.14 -10.89 12.78
CA ALA A 83 11.94 -10.44 13.47
C ALA A 83 11.66 -8.95 13.27
N ARG A 84 12.70 -8.09 13.35
CA ARG A 84 12.56 -6.66 13.10
C ARG A 84 12.17 -6.38 11.64
N LEU A 85 12.81 -7.05 10.69
CA LEU A 85 12.50 -6.90 9.27
C LEU A 85 11.07 -7.34 8.96
N TRP A 86 10.62 -8.44 9.58
CA TRP A 86 9.26 -8.95 9.46
C TRP A 86 8.22 -7.94 9.96
N VAL A 87 8.41 -7.40 11.17
CA VAL A 87 7.48 -6.41 11.74
C VAL A 87 7.44 -5.14 10.90
N VAL A 88 8.60 -4.63 10.49
CA VAL A 88 8.68 -3.42 9.64
C VAL A 88 8.02 -3.67 8.29
N LEU A 89 8.32 -4.79 7.63
CA LEU A 89 7.73 -5.13 6.35
C LEU A 89 6.21 -5.33 6.45
N GLY A 90 5.71 -6.06 7.44
CA GLY A 90 4.28 -6.29 7.64
C GLY A 90 3.52 -4.98 7.89
N THR A 91 4.12 -4.09 8.68
CA THR A 91 3.56 -2.75 8.96
C THR A 91 3.54 -1.90 7.69
N LEU A 92 4.67 -1.79 6.98
CA LEU A 92 4.75 -1.01 5.74
C LEU A 92 3.83 -1.57 4.66
N PHE A 93 3.79 -2.89 4.48
CA PHE A 93 2.94 -3.52 3.48
C PHE A 93 1.45 -3.31 3.77
N SER A 94 1.04 -3.42 5.04
CA SER A 94 -0.34 -3.16 5.45
C SER A 94 -0.73 -1.70 5.29
N ALA A 95 0.14 -0.78 5.72
CA ALA A 95 -0.10 0.65 5.60
C ALA A 95 -0.06 1.15 4.15
N LEU A 96 0.83 0.59 3.32
CA LEU A 96 0.86 0.87 1.88
C LEU A 96 -0.37 0.33 1.16
N ASN A 97 -0.97 -0.76 1.61
CA ASN A 97 -2.25 -1.24 1.08
C ASN A 97 -3.46 -0.56 1.75
N GLY A 98 -3.23 0.37 2.68
CA GLY A 98 -4.28 1.13 3.36
C GLY A 98 -5.24 0.26 4.14
N VAL A 99 -4.75 -0.79 4.81
CA VAL A 99 -5.60 -1.76 5.53
C VAL A 99 -6.35 -1.10 6.69
N VAL A 100 -5.68 -0.24 7.48
CA VAL A 100 -6.35 0.47 8.57
C VAL A 100 -7.28 1.54 8.02
N ARG A 101 -6.84 2.32 7.02
CA ARG A 101 -7.69 3.27 6.31
C ARG A 101 -8.94 2.60 5.75
N GLY A 102 -8.82 1.45 5.12
CA GLY A 102 -9.95 0.71 4.53
C GLY A 102 -10.99 0.35 5.58
N ALA A 103 -10.55 -0.24 6.69
CA ALA A 103 -11.43 -0.59 7.80
C ALA A 103 -12.09 0.64 8.45
N LEU A 104 -11.33 1.72 8.65
CA LEU A 104 -11.85 2.98 9.19
C LEU A 104 -12.87 3.63 8.23
N MET A 105 -12.56 3.67 6.94
CA MET A 105 -13.42 4.30 5.94
C MET A 105 -14.70 3.51 5.72
N GLU A 106 -14.67 2.18 5.72
CA GLU A 106 -15.89 1.37 5.73
C GLU A 106 -16.72 1.60 7.00
N GLY A 107 -16.06 1.73 8.15
CA GLY A 107 -16.73 2.08 9.41
C GLY A 107 -17.39 3.47 9.35
N VAL A 108 -16.71 4.46 8.75
CA VAL A 108 -17.25 5.81 8.53
C VAL A 108 -18.43 5.79 7.56
N THR A 109 -18.35 5.05 6.45
CA THR A 109 -19.43 5.02 5.45
C THR A 109 -20.66 4.25 5.89
N THR A 110 -20.52 3.28 6.80
CA THR A 110 -21.63 2.43 7.28
C THR A 110 -22.08 2.74 8.71
N THR A 111 -21.31 3.52 9.48
CA THR A 111 -21.43 3.66 10.94
C THR A 111 -21.28 2.35 11.74
N GLY A 112 -20.77 1.28 11.11
CA GLY A 112 -20.63 -0.06 11.68
C GLY A 112 -19.17 -0.49 11.82
N TYR A 113 -18.51 -0.11 12.91
CA TYR A 113 -17.08 -0.37 13.10
C TYR A 113 -16.73 -1.82 13.49
N ILE A 114 -17.64 -2.51 14.19
CA ILE A 114 -17.38 -3.86 14.73
C ILE A 114 -17.18 -4.88 13.61
N ALA A 115 -18.06 -4.89 12.62
CA ALA A 115 -17.95 -5.74 11.43
C ALA A 115 -16.59 -5.59 10.72
N ARG A 116 -16.03 -4.36 10.74
CA ARG A 116 -14.80 -4.02 10.02
C ARG A 116 -13.54 -4.25 10.83
N ALA A 117 -13.63 -4.30 12.16
CA ALA A 117 -12.52 -4.73 13.00
C ALA A 117 -12.13 -6.19 12.74
N ALA A 118 -13.10 -7.05 12.45
CA ALA A 118 -12.84 -8.46 12.10
C ALA A 118 -12.08 -8.58 10.77
N SER A 119 -12.52 -7.88 9.73
CA SER A 119 -11.84 -7.88 8.43
C SER A 119 -10.46 -7.21 8.48
N LEU A 120 -10.29 -6.20 9.34
CA LEU A 120 -8.99 -5.60 9.63
C LEU A 120 -8.01 -6.63 10.21
N ALA A 121 -8.43 -7.36 11.25
CA ALA A 121 -7.57 -8.35 11.91
C ALA A 121 -7.16 -9.48 10.94
N GLU A 122 -8.10 -9.94 10.11
CA GLU A 122 -7.85 -10.92 9.07
C GLU A 122 -6.84 -10.42 8.02
N GLN A 123 -7.03 -9.21 7.49
CA GLN A 123 -6.12 -8.63 6.50
C GLN A 123 -4.71 -8.39 7.07
N LEU A 124 -4.63 -7.94 8.32
CA LEU A 124 -3.35 -7.83 9.03
C LEU A 124 -2.68 -9.19 9.16
N ALA A 125 -3.41 -10.24 9.56
CA ALA A 125 -2.88 -11.59 9.66
C ALA A 125 -2.31 -12.08 8.32
N ILE A 126 -3.04 -11.87 7.22
CA ILE A 126 -2.58 -12.23 5.85
C ILE A 126 -1.29 -11.47 5.51
N ASN A 127 -1.25 -10.17 5.75
CA ASN A 127 -0.10 -9.33 5.40
C ASN A 127 1.14 -9.66 6.24
N PHE A 128 0.97 -9.92 7.53
CA PHE A 128 2.07 -10.33 8.39
C PHE A 128 2.55 -11.75 8.07
N ALA A 129 1.65 -12.68 7.73
CA ALA A 129 2.05 -14.01 7.26
C ALA A 129 2.87 -13.93 5.97
N LEU A 130 2.40 -13.14 4.99
CA LEU A 130 3.13 -12.87 3.76
C LEU A 130 4.50 -12.23 4.05
N ALA A 131 4.54 -11.20 4.89
CA ALA A 131 5.80 -10.55 5.26
C ALA A 131 6.80 -11.54 5.88
N GLY A 132 6.33 -12.45 6.74
CA GLY A 132 7.17 -13.48 7.35
C GLY A 132 7.77 -14.41 6.31
N ALA A 133 6.94 -14.89 5.38
CA ALA A 133 7.37 -15.74 4.28
C ALA A 133 8.37 -15.05 3.35
N VAL A 134 8.13 -13.78 3.00
CA VAL A 134 9.06 -12.96 2.18
C VAL A 134 10.40 -12.76 2.88
N VAL A 135 10.40 -12.47 4.19
CA VAL A 135 11.65 -12.30 4.96
C VAL A 135 12.45 -13.59 5.03
N ALA A 136 11.78 -14.73 5.27
CA ALA A 136 12.43 -16.04 5.24
C ALA A 136 13.05 -16.31 3.86
N LEU A 137 12.28 -16.07 2.80
CA LEU A 137 12.70 -16.27 1.41
C LEU A 137 13.92 -15.44 1.05
N THR A 138 13.85 -14.12 1.26
CA THR A 138 14.93 -13.19 0.89
C THR A 138 16.23 -13.42 1.64
N ARG A 139 16.16 -14.00 2.86
CA ARG A 139 17.36 -14.38 3.63
C ARG A 139 17.99 -15.68 3.13
N GLN A 140 17.18 -16.64 2.70
CA GLN A 140 17.67 -17.93 2.20
C GLN A 140 18.17 -17.81 0.75
N MET A 141 17.56 -16.95 -0.07
CA MET A 141 17.88 -16.79 -1.48
C MET A 141 18.55 -15.45 -1.78
N ARG A 142 19.84 -15.50 -2.18
CA ARG A 142 20.60 -14.30 -2.57
C ARG A 142 20.52 -13.95 -4.05
N ARG A 143 20.12 -14.89 -4.92
CA ARG A 143 20.07 -14.68 -6.38
C ARG A 143 18.74 -14.04 -6.79
N PRO A 144 18.74 -12.90 -7.51
CA PRO A 144 17.50 -12.19 -7.87
C PRO A 144 16.59 -13.01 -8.78
N ALA A 145 17.14 -13.81 -9.70
CA ALA A 145 16.36 -14.70 -10.55
C ALA A 145 15.57 -15.75 -9.74
N LEU A 146 16.21 -16.32 -8.70
CA LEU A 146 15.54 -17.28 -7.80
C LEU A 146 14.48 -16.60 -6.94
N GLN A 147 14.72 -15.35 -6.51
CA GLN A 147 13.71 -14.56 -5.80
C GLN A 147 12.47 -14.31 -6.65
N ALA A 148 12.62 -14.07 -7.95
CA ALA A 148 11.48 -13.91 -8.87
C ALA A 148 10.67 -15.21 -9.01
N ILE A 149 11.34 -16.35 -9.22
CA ILE A 149 10.68 -17.67 -9.27
C ILE A 149 9.97 -17.97 -7.95
N ALA A 150 10.63 -17.69 -6.83
CA ALA A 150 10.04 -17.91 -5.53
C ALA A 150 8.90 -16.94 -5.20
N ALA A 151 8.88 -15.73 -5.78
CA ALA A 151 7.72 -14.84 -5.69
C ALA A 151 6.48 -15.46 -6.36
N VAL A 152 6.64 -16.16 -7.50
CA VAL A 152 5.55 -16.93 -8.13
C VAL A 152 5.05 -18.03 -7.20
N ALA A 153 5.97 -18.85 -6.66
CA ALA A 153 5.62 -19.92 -5.73
C ALA A 153 4.94 -19.38 -4.46
N LEU A 154 5.44 -18.27 -3.91
CA LEU A 154 4.85 -17.63 -2.73
C LEU A 154 3.48 -17.02 -3.02
N THR A 155 3.27 -16.52 -4.24
CA THR A 155 1.95 -16.06 -4.67
C THR A 155 0.96 -17.22 -4.72
N ALA A 156 1.36 -18.36 -5.30
CA ALA A 156 0.53 -19.56 -5.30
C ALA A 156 0.23 -20.03 -3.86
N LEU A 157 1.25 -20.07 -3.00
CA LEU A 157 1.09 -20.41 -1.58
C LEU A 157 0.14 -19.45 -0.87
N LEU A 158 0.24 -18.15 -1.14
CA LEU A 158 -0.63 -17.13 -0.56
C LEU A 158 -2.09 -17.39 -0.93
N ILE A 159 -2.37 -17.60 -2.21
CA ILE A 159 -3.74 -17.76 -2.74
C ILE A 159 -4.35 -19.10 -2.35
N PHE A 160 -3.58 -20.19 -2.45
CA PHE A 160 -4.14 -21.54 -2.31
C PHE A 160 -4.02 -22.13 -0.91
N ALA A 161 -3.16 -21.58 -0.05
CA ALA A 161 -2.96 -22.12 1.29
C ALA A 161 -3.14 -21.05 2.39
N ILE A 162 -2.38 -19.96 2.35
CA ILE A 162 -2.34 -18.98 3.45
C ILE A 162 -3.68 -18.26 3.60
N GLN A 163 -4.20 -17.68 2.50
CA GLN A 163 -5.49 -16.97 2.54
C GLN A 163 -6.64 -17.90 2.94
N PRO A 164 -6.85 -19.08 2.33
CA PRO A 164 -7.92 -20.00 2.75
C PRO A 164 -7.80 -20.44 4.21
N LEU A 165 -6.58 -20.71 4.69
CA LEU A 165 -6.35 -21.07 6.08
C LEU A 165 -6.74 -19.93 7.02
N ILE A 166 -6.26 -18.72 6.76
CA ILE A 166 -6.57 -17.56 7.59
C ILE A 166 -8.08 -17.25 7.53
N HIS A 167 -8.70 -17.31 6.35
CA HIS A 167 -10.15 -17.17 6.20
C HIS A 167 -10.92 -18.17 7.05
N THR A 168 -10.45 -19.41 7.13
CA THR A 168 -11.07 -20.45 7.95
C THR A 168 -10.91 -20.16 9.44
N VAL A 169 -9.70 -19.76 9.87
CA VAL A 169 -9.40 -19.42 11.27
C VAL A 169 -10.21 -18.20 11.74
N PHE A 170 -10.38 -17.21 10.87
CA PHE A 170 -11.13 -15.98 11.18
C PHE A 170 -12.63 -16.09 10.87
N ALA A 171 -13.12 -17.20 10.30
CA ALA A 171 -14.54 -17.38 10.00
C ALA A 171 -15.46 -17.14 11.21
N PRO A 172 -15.22 -17.71 12.40
CA PRO A 172 -16.10 -17.49 13.56
C PRO A 172 -16.18 -16.01 13.98
N LEU A 173 -15.05 -15.29 13.90
CA LEU A 173 -15.01 -13.87 14.22
C LEU A 173 -15.79 -13.05 13.19
N ARG A 174 -15.67 -13.39 11.89
CA ARG A 174 -16.43 -12.73 10.82
C ARG A 174 -17.91 -12.99 10.94
N ASP A 175 -18.31 -14.22 11.22
CA ASP A 175 -19.71 -14.60 11.38
C ASP A 175 -20.33 -13.84 12.55
N TRP A 176 -19.64 -13.78 13.70
CA TRP A 176 -20.06 -12.97 14.84
C TRP A 176 -20.14 -11.48 14.49
N ALA A 177 -19.12 -10.94 13.82
CA ALA A 177 -19.04 -9.52 13.50
C ALA A 177 -20.07 -9.09 12.44
N SER A 178 -20.49 -10.03 11.57
CA SER A 178 -21.49 -9.79 10.52
C SER A 178 -22.86 -9.40 11.08
N ALA A 179 -23.19 -9.85 12.29
CA ALA A 179 -24.42 -9.45 13.00
C ALA A 179 -24.47 -7.94 13.31
N TYR A 180 -23.31 -7.27 13.29
CA TYR A 180 -23.18 -5.82 13.50
C TYR A 180 -22.96 -5.05 12.19
N ALA A 181 -23.07 -5.70 11.04
CA ALA A 181 -22.96 -5.03 9.75
C ALA A 181 -24.12 -4.04 9.57
N ARG A 182 -23.80 -2.85 9.06
CA ARG A 182 -24.76 -1.78 8.79
C ARG A 182 -24.74 -1.41 7.31
N PRO A 183 -25.88 -1.00 6.73
CA PRO A 183 -25.91 -0.47 5.38
C PRO A 183 -25.11 0.83 5.29
N GLU A 184 -24.75 1.24 4.07
CA GLU A 184 -24.13 2.55 3.84
C GLU A 184 -25.05 3.69 4.32
N ALA A 185 -24.49 4.54 5.18
CA ALA A 185 -25.15 5.71 5.74
C ALA A 185 -24.99 6.95 4.85
N TYR A 186 -24.00 6.96 3.94
CA TYR A 186 -23.69 8.08 3.07
C TYR A 186 -23.64 7.65 1.62
N ARG A 187 -24.09 8.52 0.71
CA ARG A 187 -24.07 8.31 -0.74
C ARG A 187 -23.18 9.35 -1.41
N MET A 188 -22.71 9.04 -2.62
CA MET A 188 -21.98 10.00 -3.45
C MET A 188 -22.92 11.09 -4.01
N PRO A 189 -22.46 12.34 -4.17
CA PRO A 189 -21.14 12.85 -3.80
C PRO A 189 -20.98 12.96 -2.28
N TYR A 190 -19.81 12.55 -1.78
CA TYR A 190 -19.55 12.53 -0.35
C TYR A 190 -19.30 13.94 0.22
N GLY A 191 -19.96 14.26 1.33
CA GLY A 191 -19.73 15.49 2.09
C GLY A 191 -18.51 15.41 3.04
N PRO A 192 -18.27 16.48 3.83
CA PRO A 192 -17.14 16.58 4.77
C PRO A 192 -17.05 15.42 5.78
N ASN A 193 -18.19 14.86 6.16
CA ASN A 193 -18.39 13.70 7.03
C ASN A 193 -17.68 12.42 6.54
N VAL A 194 -17.41 12.29 5.23
CA VAL A 194 -16.64 11.18 4.67
C VAL A 194 -15.32 11.69 4.08
N LEU A 195 -15.32 12.88 3.48
CA LEU A 195 -14.09 13.44 2.89
C LEU A 195 -13.03 13.73 3.96
N VAL A 196 -13.34 14.41 5.05
CA VAL A 196 -12.33 14.74 6.09
C VAL A 196 -11.70 13.46 6.67
N PRO A 197 -12.46 12.44 7.11
CA PRO A 197 -11.86 11.17 7.54
C PRO A 197 -11.03 10.48 6.45
N SER A 198 -11.41 10.60 5.18
CA SER A 198 -10.65 9.97 4.08
C SER A 198 -9.28 10.61 3.87
N TYR A 199 -9.16 11.93 4.00
CA TYR A 199 -7.87 12.64 3.95
C TYR A 199 -7.03 12.33 5.20
N VAL A 200 -7.63 12.38 6.39
CA VAL A 200 -6.91 12.09 7.64
C VAL A 200 -6.39 10.66 7.66
N SER A 201 -7.22 9.66 7.33
CA SER A 201 -6.80 8.26 7.30
C SER A 201 -5.78 7.96 6.19
N PHE A 202 -5.74 8.76 5.11
CA PHE A 202 -4.73 8.61 4.06
C PHE A 202 -3.30 8.99 4.51
N LEU A 203 -3.15 9.65 5.65
CA LEU A 203 -1.85 9.83 6.30
C LEU A 203 -1.16 8.50 6.60
N GLU A 204 -1.90 7.41 6.81
CA GLU A 204 -1.32 6.05 6.96
C GLU A 204 -0.45 5.71 5.74
N THR A 205 -1.04 5.77 4.54
CA THR A 205 -0.35 5.45 3.29
C THR A 205 0.82 6.40 3.02
N VAL A 206 0.62 7.70 3.25
CA VAL A 206 1.67 8.72 3.06
C VAL A 206 2.85 8.46 4.00
N SER A 207 2.58 8.17 5.26
CA SER A 207 3.60 7.89 6.27
C SER A 207 4.38 6.62 5.92
N ALA A 208 3.71 5.58 5.43
CA ALA A 208 4.35 4.36 4.98
C ALA A 208 5.25 4.61 3.75
N CYS A 209 4.78 5.41 2.80
CA CYS A 209 5.56 5.78 1.61
C CYS A 209 6.82 6.60 1.98
N LEU A 210 6.68 7.57 2.89
CA LEU A 210 7.81 8.33 3.44
C LEU A 210 8.78 7.43 4.20
N ALA A 211 8.27 6.52 5.05
CA ALA A 211 9.09 5.56 5.77
C ALA A 211 9.88 4.67 4.81
N VAL A 212 9.26 4.18 3.72
CA VAL A 212 9.97 3.47 2.66
C VAL A 212 11.06 4.34 2.06
N ALA A 213 10.81 5.61 1.72
CA ALA A 213 11.82 6.50 1.15
C ALA A 213 13.03 6.70 2.09
N PHE A 214 12.79 6.89 3.39
CA PHE A 214 13.86 7.04 4.39
C PHE A 214 14.62 5.74 4.67
N LEU A 215 13.92 4.62 4.75
CA LEU A 215 14.54 3.32 5.03
C LEU A 215 15.30 2.77 3.80
N ALA A 216 14.80 3.05 2.60
CA ALA A 216 15.46 2.77 1.33
C ALA A 216 16.71 3.62 1.11
N GLY A 217 16.73 4.83 1.67
CA GLY A 217 17.72 5.84 1.37
C GLY A 217 17.82 6.18 -0.12
N ARG A 218 18.76 7.06 -0.44
CA ARG A 218 19.12 7.39 -1.82
C ARG A 218 20.38 6.63 -2.21
N ASN A 219 20.23 5.61 -3.05
CA ASN A 219 21.39 4.86 -3.57
C ASN A 219 21.56 5.18 -5.06
N GLY A 220 22.46 6.12 -5.35
CA GLY A 220 22.84 6.50 -6.70
C GLY A 220 22.08 7.72 -7.29
N PRO A 221 22.00 7.81 -8.62
CA PRO A 221 21.37 8.94 -9.31
C PRO A 221 19.91 9.14 -8.89
N LEU A 222 19.46 10.41 -8.91
CA LEU A 222 18.11 10.80 -8.49
C LEU A 222 17.04 10.00 -9.23
N LEU A 223 17.15 9.94 -10.57
CA LEU A 223 16.17 9.26 -11.42
C LEU A 223 16.11 7.75 -11.14
N ARG A 224 17.27 7.11 -10.90
CA ARG A 224 17.33 5.68 -10.56
C ARG A 224 16.68 5.40 -9.21
N SER A 225 16.93 6.27 -8.22
CA SER A 225 16.34 6.15 -6.88
C SER A 225 14.83 6.35 -6.92
N LEU A 226 14.36 7.34 -7.69
CA LEU A 226 12.94 7.61 -7.92
C LEU A 226 12.27 6.42 -8.62
N ALA A 227 12.85 5.93 -9.73
CA ALA A 227 12.30 4.81 -10.48
C ALA A 227 12.18 3.54 -9.62
N ARG A 228 13.18 3.26 -8.77
CA ARG A 228 13.13 2.15 -7.82
C ARG A 228 12.04 2.34 -6.76
N HIS A 229 11.93 3.54 -6.19
CA HIS A 229 10.89 3.86 -5.21
C HIS A 229 9.50 3.73 -5.82
N ALA A 230 9.28 4.32 -6.99
CA ALA A 230 8.04 4.23 -7.75
C ALA A 230 7.67 2.79 -8.07
N GLY A 231 8.61 2.01 -8.62
CA GLY A 231 8.37 0.61 -8.95
C GLY A 231 7.96 -0.21 -7.73
N ILE A 232 8.64 -0.05 -6.60
CA ILE A 232 8.29 -0.78 -5.37
C ILE A 232 6.90 -0.40 -4.87
N ILE A 233 6.59 0.89 -4.74
CA ILE A 233 5.30 1.35 -4.20
C ILE A 233 4.15 0.92 -5.11
N LEU A 234 4.29 1.10 -6.42
CA LEU A 234 3.25 0.74 -7.39
C LEU A 234 3.05 -0.79 -7.50
N LEU A 235 4.11 -1.59 -7.29
CA LEU A 235 3.99 -3.05 -7.21
C LEU A 235 3.32 -3.49 -5.91
N VAL A 236 3.73 -2.94 -4.76
CA VAL A 236 3.13 -3.27 -3.45
C VAL A 236 1.64 -2.93 -3.42
N ARG A 237 1.25 -1.82 -4.04
CA ARG A 237 -0.16 -1.41 -4.16
C ARG A 237 -0.90 -2.11 -5.30
N GLY A 238 -0.18 -2.80 -6.16
CA GLY A 238 -0.71 -3.49 -7.34
C GLY A 238 -1.31 -2.56 -8.40
N SER A 239 -1.11 -1.25 -8.32
CA SER A 239 -1.76 -0.27 -9.19
C SER A 239 -1.26 -0.31 -10.63
N LEU A 240 -0.04 -0.78 -10.88
CA LEU A 240 0.44 -1.07 -12.24
C LEU A 240 -0.39 -2.17 -12.91
N ILE A 241 -0.58 -3.29 -12.22
CA ILE A 241 -1.37 -4.41 -12.75
C ILE A 241 -2.86 -4.02 -12.82
N ALA A 242 -3.38 -3.35 -11.79
CA ALA A 242 -4.76 -2.88 -11.79
C ALA A 242 -5.05 -1.97 -12.99
N MET A 243 -4.17 -1.02 -13.30
CA MET A 243 -4.33 -0.12 -14.45
C MET A 243 -4.22 -0.87 -15.78
N PHE A 244 -3.11 -1.55 -16.03
CA PHE A 244 -2.79 -2.03 -17.38
C PHE A 244 -3.36 -3.41 -17.71
N VAL A 245 -3.67 -4.21 -16.69
CA VAL A 245 -4.24 -5.56 -16.88
C VAL A 245 -5.73 -5.56 -16.56
N PHE A 246 -6.14 -5.02 -15.41
CA PHE A 246 -7.55 -5.05 -15.02
C PHE A 246 -8.37 -3.91 -15.58
N GLY A 247 -7.75 -2.76 -15.86
CA GLY A 247 -8.40 -1.62 -16.51
C GLY A 247 -9.18 -2.05 -17.74
N PRO A 248 -8.56 -2.66 -18.76
CA PRO A 248 -9.26 -3.11 -19.97
C PRO A 248 -10.37 -4.15 -19.74
N LEU A 249 -10.34 -4.87 -18.61
CA LEU A 249 -11.29 -5.92 -18.23
C LEU A 249 -12.41 -5.42 -17.30
N SER A 250 -12.30 -4.20 -16.81
CA SER A 250 -13.24 -3.59 -15.87
C SER A 250 -14.20 -2.66 -16.62
N GLY A 251 -15.47 -2.63 -16.26
CA GLY A 251 -16.45 -1.74 -16.87
C GLY A 251 -17.05 -2.21 -18.21
N ALA A 252 -17.77 -1.29 -18.87
CA ALA A 252 -18.53 -1.57 -20.09
C ALA A 252 -17.67 -1.59 -21.36
N THR A 253 -16.57 -0.84 -21.36
CA THR A 253 -15.57 -0.82 -22.45
C THR A 253 -14.17 -0.75 -21.86
N ALA A 254 -13.17 -1.21 -22.60
CA ALA A 254 -11.77 -1.16 -22.15
C ALA A 254 -11.32 0.27 -21.80
N ALA A 255 -11.79 1.27 -22.55
CA ALA A 255 -11.50 2.68 -22.27
C ALA A 255 -12.14 3.15 -20.96
N ALA A 256 -13.41 2.79 -20.70
CA ALA A 256 -14.09 3.14 -19.47
C ALA A 256 -13.42 2.50 -18.24
N GLY A 257 -12.98 1.24 -18.37
CA GLY A 257 -12.25 0.55 -17.32
C GLY A 257 -10.86 1.09 -17.05
N LEU A 258 -10.09 1.40 -18.10
CA LEU A 258 -8.81 2.09 -17.98
C LEU A 258 -8.99 3.44 -17.28
N LEU A 259 -9.99 4.23 -17.68
CA LEU A 259 -10.27 5.52 -17.07
C LEU A 259 -10.66 5.36 -15.59
N SER A 260 -11.45 4.34 -15.27
CA SER A 260 -11.85 4.01 -13.90
C SER A 260 -10.66 3.59 -13.02
N MET A 261 -9.82 2.65 -13.48
CA MET A 261 -8.62 2.21 -12.76
C MET A 261 -7.54 3.29 -12.69
N SER A 262 -7.51 4.23 -13.65
CA SER A 262 -6.54 5.32 -13.66
C SER A 262 -6.65 6.24 -12.44
N GLN A 263 -7.80 6.28 -11.77
CA GLN A 263 -8.00 7.02 -10.53
C GLN A 263 -6.99 6.60 -9.45
N PHE A 264 -6.81 5.29 -9.25
CA PHE A 264 -5.88 4.75 -8.26
C PHE A 264 -4.44 4.88 -8.72
N PHE A 265 -4.18 4.61 -10.00
CA PHE A 265 -2.83 4.72 -10.55
C PHE A 265 -2.29 6.15 -10.48
N LEU A 266 -3.08 7.15 -10.88
CA LEU A 266 -2.66 8.55 -10.85
C LEU A 266 -2.52 9.07 -9.41
N GLN A 267 -3.43 8.69 -8.50
CA GLN A 267 -3.29 8.96 -7.07
C GLN A 267 -1.95 8.42 -6.54
N ASP A 268 -1.64 7.16 -6.83
CA ASP A 268 -0.42 6.49 -6.38
C ASP A 268 0.84 7.08 -7.03
N PHE A 269 0.73 7.50 -8.28
CA PHE A 269 1.82 8.18 -8.98
C PHE A 269 2.14 9.53 -8.30
N VAL A 270 1.13 10.37 -8.05
CA VAL A 270 1.32 11.64 -7.32
C VAL A 270 1.85 11.40 -5.91
N LEU A 271 1.34 10.37 -5.22
CA LEU A 271 1.84 9.95 -3.91
C LEU A 271 3.36 9.71 -3.95
N VAL A 272 3.80 8.81 -4.83
CA VAL A 272 5.22 8.43 -4.98
C VAL A 272 6.12 9.64 -5.24
N PHE A 273 5.73 10.50 -6.18
CA PHE A 273 6.56 11.64 -6.56
C PHE A 273 6.67 12.66 -5.42
N THR A 274 5.54 12.97 -4.77
CA THR A 274 5.50 13.95 -3.70
C THR A 274 6.21 13.45 -2.44
N THR A 275 6.03 12.19 -2.04
CA THR A 275 6.71 11.63 -0.86
C THR A 275 8.20 11.42 -1.09
N PHE A 276 8.61 10.99 -2.30
CA PHE A 276 10.03 10.87 -2.63
C PHE A 276 10.73 12.24 -2.65
N GLY A 277 10.09 13.23 -3.26
CA GLY A 277 10.57 14.62 -3.28
C GLY A 277 10.72 15.17 -1.87
N LEU A 278 9.69 15.02 -1.04
CA LEU A 278 9.70 15.45 0.36
C LEU A 278 10.80 14.76 1.17
N ALA A 279 10.95 13.44 1.04
CA ALA A 279 12.01 12.69 1.71
C ALA A 279 13.40 13.17 1.27
N CYS A 280 13.61 13.47 -0.02
CA CYS A 280 14.86 14.03 -0.52
C CYS A 280 15.18 15.40 0.07
N LEU A 281 14.18 16.28 0.19
CA LEU A 281 14.35 17.60 0.80
C LEU A 281 14.65 17.48 2.31
N ALA A 282 13.93 16.62 3.02
CA ALA A 282 14.15 16.36 4.45
C ALA A 282 15.53 15.78 4.72
N MET A 283 16.00 14.83 3.92
CA MET A 283 17.36 14.28 4.03
C MET A 283 18.47 15.30 3.73
N ARG A 284 18.18 16.35 2.96
CA ARG A 284 19.14 17.45 2.72
C ARG A 284 19.15 18.48 3.85
N ALA A 285 18.07 18.58 4.61
CA ALA A 285 17.91 19.53 5.71
C ALA A 285 18.36 18.98 7.08
N ALA A 286 18.61 17.67 7.18
CA ALA A 286 19.09 16.96 8.37
C ALA A 286 20.62 16.83 8.38
#